data_AF-A0ABD0R3W7-F1
#
_entry.id   AF-A0ABD0R3W7-F1
#
_cell.length_a   1.000
_cell.length_b   1.000
_cell.length_c   1.000
_cell.angle_alpha   90.00
_cell.angle_beta   90.00
_cell.angle_gamma   90.00
#
_symmetry.space_group_name_H-M   'P 1'
#
loop_
_entity.id
_entity.type
_entity.pdbx_description
1 polymer ?
#
loop_
_entity_poly.entity_id
_entity_poly.type
_entity_poly.pdbx_seq_one_letter_code
_entity_poly.pdbx_strand_id
1 'polypeptide(L)'
;VVSLSDYDYVQEVTKEGSKKSPSPGYPLVCVTPCDPHYPKYSVMRERCEEAGINQTSVHFSWEVATPTDTSGARSPFETVTDNTPYTTVNHMVLDSIYFSRRFHVRCVAQARDKAGHLGTPLRSNIVTIGTEGSICHTPVTTGTARGFQAQSFIATLKYLDVKHKEHPN
;
A
#
# COMPACT_ATOMS: atom_id res chain seq x y z
N VAL A 1 -0.02 -6.37 6.37
CA VAL A 1 0.01 -5.03 5.75
C VAL A 1 -0.47 -4.02 6.77
N VAL A 2 0.22 -2.90 6.93
CA VAL A 2 -0.21 -1.77 7.78
C VAL A 2 0.07 -0.45 7.07
N SER A 3 -0.43 0.66 7.60
CA SER A 3 -0.01 2.01 7.16
C SER A 3 1.46 2.22 7.50
N LEU A 4 2.22 2.92 6.65
CA LEU A 4 3.62 3.25 6.94
C LEU A 4 3.77 4.06 8.24
N SER A 5 2.77 4.87 8.60
CA SER A 5 2.72 5.61 9.88
C SER A 5 2.65 4.71 11.11
N ASP A 6 2.26 3.45 10.93
CA ASP A 6 1.98 2.49 11.99
C ASP A 6 3.04 1.38 12.05
N TYR A 7 4.11 1.50 11.27
CA TYR A 7 5.15 0.49 11.14
C TYR A 7 5.85 0.18 12.47
N ASP A 8 6.10 1.20 13.28
CA ASP A 8 6.71 1.02 14.61
C ASP A 8 5.72 0.46 15.65
N TYR A 9 4.42 0.45 15.34
CA TYR A 9 3.32 0.07 16.23
C TYR A 9 2.52 -1.12 15.72
N VAL A 10 3.13 -1.99 14.91
CA VAL A 10 2.45 -3.11 14.24
C VAL A 10 1.70 -4.00 15.24
N GLN A 11 2.29 -4.28 16.40
CA GLN A 11 1.65 -5.10 17.45
C GLN A 11 0.34 -4.50 17.95
N GLU A 12 0.25 -3.18 18.08
CA GLU A 12 -0.95 -2.49 18.57
C GLU A 12 -2.04 -2.48 17.50
N VAL A 13 -1.67 -2.15 16.26
CA VAL A 13 -2.63 -1.94 15.17
C VAL A 13 -3.17 -3.24 14.59
N THR A 14 -2.41 -4.34 14.71
CA THR A 14 -2.82 -5.68 14.25
C THR A 14 -3.47 -6.54 15.33
N LYS A 15 -3.56 -6.06 16.57
CA LYS A 15 -4.24 -6.76 17.66
C LYS A 15 -5.72 -6.97 17.34
N GLU A 16 -6.24 -8.14 17.70
CA GLU A 16 -7.67 -8.42 17.56
C GLU A 16 -8.51 -7.38 18.30
N GLY A 17 -9.50 -6.81 17.61
CA GLY A 17 -10.31 -5.69 18.10
C GLY A 17 -9.75 -4.30 17.82
N SER A 18 -8.53 -4.18 17.29
CA SER A 18 -8.04 -2.91 16.72
C SER A 18 -8.94 -2.50 15.55
N LYS A 19 -9.50 -1.28 15.63
CA LYS A 19 -10.30 -0.69 14.55
C LYS A 19 -9.45 0.13 13.57
N LYS A 20 -8.12 0.06 13.68
CA LYS A 20 -7.22 0.88 12.87
C LYS A 20 -7.06 0.26 11.48
N SER A 21 -7.54 0.99 10.47
CA SER A 21 -7.39 0.64 9.06
C SER A 21 -6.45 1.66 8.41
N PRO A 22 -5.67 1.29 7.38
CA PRO A 22 -4.81 2.25 6.71
C PRO A 22 -5.62 3.40 6.12
N SER A 23 -5.13 4.62 6.31
CA SER A 23 -5.77 5.81 5.76
C SER A 23 -5.76 5.80 4.23
N PRO A 24 -6.87 6.22 3.58
CA PRO A 24 -6.88 6.45 2.14
C PRO A 24 -5.79 7.44 1.74
N GLY A 25 -5.07 7.15 0.67
CA GLY A 25 -4.01 8.03 0.20
C GLY A 25 -2.68 7.92 0.96
N TYR A 26 -2.54 7.02 1.95
CA TYR A 26 -1.30 6.86 2.73
C TYR A 26 -0.51 5.63 2.28
N PRO A 27 0.85 5.69 2.22
CA PRO A 27 1.69 4.54 1.91
C PRO A 27 1.42 3.31 2.78
N LEU A 28 1.59 2.13 2.18
CA LEU A 28 1.43 0.85 2.87
C LEU A 28 2.79 0.16 3.07
N VAL A 29 2.88 -0.67 4.12
CA VAL A 29 4.06 -1.49 4.38
C VAL A 29 3.69 -2.96 4.63
N CYS A 30 4.45 -3.86 4.03
CA CYS A 30 4.30 -5.31 4.15
C CYS A 30 5.24 -5.85 5.23
N VAL A 31 4.70 -6.05 6.43
CA VAL A 31 5.46 -6.63 7.55
C VAL A 31 5.47 -8.15 7.45
N THR A 32 6.65 -8.73 7.25
CA THR A 32 6.84 -10.19 7.17
C THR A 32 7.19 -10.77 8.54
N PRO A 33 7.06 -12.10 8.76
CA PRO A 33 7.48 -12.72 10.02
C PRO A 33 8.97 -12.53 10.38
N CYS A 34 9.82 -12.24 9.39
CA CYS A 34 11.25 -11.99 9.57
C CYS A 34 11.57 -10.51 9.85
N ASP A 35 10.54 -9.67 9.99
CA ASP A 35 10.68 -8.25 10.31
C ASP A 35 10.77 -8.02 11.82
N PRO A 36 11.71 -7.18 12.31
CA PRO A 36 11.81 -6.84 13.72
C PRO A 36 10.52 -6.28 14.34
N HIS A 37 9.69 -5.59 13.56
CA HIS A 37 8.42 -5.03 14.01
C HIS A 37 7.27 -6.06 13.99
N TYR A 38 7.52 -7.28 13.49
CA TYR A 38 6.53 -8.34 13.53
C TYR A 38 6.21 -8.73 14.98
N PRO A 39 4.94 -8.82 15.40
CA PRO A 39 4.58 -9.00 16.82
C PRO A 39 5.14 -10.28 17.45
N LYS A 40 5.47 -11.30 16.65
CA LYS A 40 6.06 -12.56 17.11
C LYS A 40 7.49 -12.75 16.58
N TYR A 41 8.19 -11.65 16.29
CA TYR A 41 9.55 -11.70 15.73
C TYR A 41 10.52 -12.48 16.61
N SER A 42 10.43 -12.35 17.94
CA SER A 42 11.29 -13.08 18.88
C SER A 42 11.24 -14.61 18.69
N VAL A 43 10.10 -15.15 18.26
CA VAL A 43 9.90 -16.58 17.98
C VAL A 43 10.30 -16.94 16.54
N MET A 44 10.10 -16.00 15.60
CA MET A 44 10.34 -16.24 14.17
C MET A 44 11.79 -16.00 13.75
N ARG A 45 12.56 -15.21 14.51
CA ARG A 45 13.94 -14.80 14.20
C ARG A 45 14.82 -16.01 13.87
N GLU A 46 14.86 -17.01 14.75
CA GLU A 46 15.67 -18.21 14.58
C GLU A 46 15.31 -18.95 13.28
N ARG A 47 14.01 -19.13 12.99
CA ARG A 47 13.55 -19.79 11.76
C ARG A 47 13.95 -19.01 10.50
N CYS A 48 13.93 -17.67 10.57
CA CYS A 48 14.35 -16.82 9.46
C CYS A 48 15.87 -16.91 9.22
N GLU A 49 16.66 -16.97 10.30
CA GLU A 49 18.11 -17.16 10.24
C GLU A 49 18.49 -18.55 9.70
N GLU A 50 17.85 -19.62 10.19
CA GLU A 50 18.03 -20.99 9.71
C GLU A 50 17.67 -21.13 8.22
N ALA A 51 16.58 -20.48 7.79
CA ALA A 51 16.17 -20.44 6.39
C ALA A 51 17.07 -19.54 5.52
N GLY A 52 18.01 -18.79 6.12
CA GLY A 52 18.88 -17.86 5.41
C GLY A 52 18.12 -16.72 4.72
N ILE A 53 16.96 -16.33 5.25
CA ILE A 53 16.13 -15.28 4.64
C ILE A 53 16.77 -13.92 4.91
N ASN A 54 17.32 -13.31 3.86
CA ASN A 54 17.75 -11.92 3.91
C ASN A 54 16.57 -10.99 3.58
N GLN A 55 16.12 -10.20 4.55
CA GLN A 55 15.01 -9.26 4.39
C GLN A 55 15.16 -8.31 3.20
N THR A 56 16.37 -7.80 2.93
CA THR A 56 16.59 -6.83 1.85
C THR A 56 16.47 -7.46 0.46
N SER A 57 16.53 -8.79 0.38
CA SER A 57 16.42 -9.56 -0.86
C SER A 57 15.01 -10.11 -1.11
N VAL A 58 14.10 -9.95 -0.14
CA VAL A 58 12.71 -10.40 -0.27
C VAL A 58 12.06 -9.62 -1.40
N HIS A 59 11.49 -10.36 -2.35
CA HIS A 59 10.71 -9.79 -3.42
C HIS A 59 9.27 -9.61 -2.94
N PHE A 60 8.76 -8.39 -3.07
CA PHE A 60 7.38 -8.09 -2.73
C PHE A 60 6.54 -7.94 -4.01
N SER A 61 5.26 -8.22 -3.89
CA SER A 61 4.26 -7.77 -4.85
C SER A 61 2.97 -7.44 -4.09
N TRP A 62 2.10 -6.67 -4.74
CA TRP A 62 0.87 -6.18 -4.13
C TRP A 62 -0.31 -6.64 -4.95
N GLU A 63 -1.31 -7.18 -4.28
CA GLU A 63 -2.55 -7.62 -4.89
C GLU A 63 -3.69 -6.74 -4.36
N VAL A 64 -4.51 -6.22 -5.28
CA VAL A 64 -5.59 -5.28 -4.99
C VAL A 64 -6.92 -5.78 -5.56
N ALA A 65 -8.02 -5.52 -4.86
CA ALA A 65 -9.36 -5.66 -5.39
C ALA A 65 -10.18 -4.41 -5.11
N THR A 66 -11.04 -4.04 -6.05
CA THR A 66 -11.98 -2.92 -5.87
C THR A 66 -13.02 -3.25 -4.78
N PRO A 67 -13.63 -2.23 -4.16
CA PRO A 67 -14.71 -2.46 -3.18
C PRO A 67 -15.85 -3.25 -3.81
N THR A 68 -16.54 -4.05 -2.99
CA THR A 68 -17.79 -4.72 -3.40
C THR A 68 -18.77 -3.68 -3.94
N ASP A 69 -19.32 -3.94 -5.12
CA ASP A 69 -20.26 -3.03 -5.76
C ASP A 69 -21.66 -3.08 -5.11
N THR A 70 -22.59 -2.27 -5.62
CA THR A 70 -23.97 -2.22 -5.11
C THR A 70 -24.77 -3.50 -5.39
N SER A 71 -24.30 -4.36 -6.30
CA SER A 71 -24.91 -5.66 -6.60
C SER A 71 -24.40 -6.78 -5.68
N GLY A 72 -23.40 -6.48 -4.84
CA GLY A 72 -22.73 -7.47 -4.00
C GLY A 72 -21.61 -8.23 -4.71
N ALA A 73 -21.30 -7.89 -5.96
CA ALA A 73 -20.22 -8.52 -6.71
C ALA A 73 -18.87 -8.03 -6.19
N ARG A 74 -17.96 -8.99 -5.96
CA ARG A 74 -16.59 -8.73 -5.49
C ARG A 74 -15.62 -8.99 -6.63
N SER A 75 -14.84 -7.98 -7.00
CA SER A 75 -13.78 -8.12 -7.99
C SER A 75 -12.72 -9.10 -7.51
N PRO A 76 -12.12 -9.90 -8.42
CA PRO A 76 -10.95 -10.70 -8.09
C PRO A 76 -9.78 -9.79 -7.68
N PHE A 77 -8.81 -10.37 -6.98
CA PHE A 77 -7.55 -9.69 -6.72
C PHE A 77 -6.71 -9.67 -7.99
N GLU A 78 -6.18 -8.50 -8.33
CA GLU A 78 -5.24 -8.29 -9.42
C GLU A 78 -3.89 -7.85 -8.87
N THR A 79 -2.81 -8.26 -9.53
CA THR A 79 -1.45 -7.84 -9.14
C THR A 79 -1.19 -6.44 -9.66
N VAL A 80 -0.72 -5.55 -8.79
CA VAL A 80 -0.28 -4.21 -9.17
C VAL A 80 1.04 -4.33 -9.91
N THR A 81 1.12 -3.78 -11.12
CA THR A 81 2.29 -3.90 -12.01
C THR A 81 2.86 -2.56 -12.46
N ASP A 82 2.15 -1.47 -12.20
CA ASP A 82 2.54 -0.11 -12.55
C ASP A 82 3.77 0.34 -11.74
N ASN A 83 4.89 0.59 -12.39
CA ASN A 83 6.05 1.21 -11.75
C ASN A 83 6.05 2.71 -12.03
N THR A 84 6.48 3.51 -11.04
CA THR A 84 6.66 4.96 -11.24
C THR A 84 8.14 5.25 -11.53
N PRO A 85 8.49 6.45 -12.05
CA PRO A 85 9.89 6.76 -12.38
C PRO A 85 10.87 6.68 -11.21
N TYR A 86 10.39 6.80 -9.97
CA TYR A 86 11.23 6.93 -8.77
C TYR A 86 11.18 5.71 -7.85
N THR A 87 10.25 4.78 -8.04
CA THR A 87 10.13 3.58 -7.20
C THR A 87 9.36 2.48 -7.94
N THR A 88 9.52 1.24 -7.47
CA THR A 88 8.85 0.07 -8.02
C THR A 88 7.85 -0.51 -7.02
N VAL A 89 6.93 -1.34 -7.51
CA VAL A 89 5.97 -2.05 -6.64
C VAL A 89 6.58 -3.26 -5.93
N ASN A 90 7.84 -3.58 -6.21
CA ASN A 90 8.45 -4.81 -5.73
C ASN A 90 9.19 -4.71 -4.39
N HIS A 91 8.94 -3.62 -3.66
CA HIS A 91 9.53 -3.34 -2.35
C HIS A 91 8.55 -3.54 -1.19
N MET A 92 9.11 -3.63 0.01
CA MET A 92 8.37 -3.79 1.27
C MET A 92 7.37 -2.65 1.52
N VAL A 93 7.70 -1.44 1.06
CA VAL A 93 6.87 -0.24 1.16
C VAL A 93 6.28 0.05 -0.22
N LEU A 94 4.97 0.30 -0.25
CA LEU A 94 4.26 0.80 -1.42
C LEU A 94 3.94 2.27 -1.20
N ASP A 95 4.81 3.14 -1.71
CA ASP A 95 4.81 4.58 -1.46
C ASP A 95 4.45 5.44 -2.67
N SER A 96 4.28 4.85 -3.86
CA SER A 96 3.89 5.59 -5.09
C SER A 96 2.56 5.18 -5.69
N ILE A 97 1.86 4.22 -5.08
CA ILE A 97 0.51 3.84 -5.47
C ILE A 97 -0.35 3.93 -4.24
N TYR A 98 -1.41 4.73 -4.35
CA TYR A 98 -2.31 5.01 -3.25
C TYR A 98 -3.71 4.52 -3.57
N PHE A 99 -4.36 3.98 -2.55
CA PHE A 99 -5.70 3.41 -2.69
C PHE A 99 -6.75 4.32 -2.08
N SER A 100 -7.90 4.35 -2.74
CA SER A 100 -9.09 5.03 -2.23
C SER A 100 -9.81 4.18 -1.18
N ARG A 101 -10.84 4.76 -0.57
CA ARG A 101 -11.61 4.14 0.51
C ARG A 101 -12.13 2.76 0.11
N ARG A 102 -12.14 1.82 1.07
CA ARG A 102 -12.72 0.46 0.95
C ARG A 102 -12.05 -0.47 -0.05
N PHE A 103 -10.97 -0.06 -0.70
CA PHE A 103 -10.16 -0.99 -1.50
C PHE A 103 -9.61 -2.11 -0.61
N HIS A 104 -9.50 -3.31 -1.17
CA HIS A 104 -8.88 -4.44 -0.50
C HIS A 104 -7.45 -4.60 -1.02
N VAL A 105 -6.49 -4.69 -0.10
CA VAL A 105 -5.07 -4.82 -0.43
C VAL A 105 -4.48 -5.95 0.39
N ARG A 106 -3.61 -6.75 -0.23
CA ARG A 106 -2.72 -7.67 0.46
C ARG A 106 -1.36 -7.65 -0.21
N CYS A 107 -0.31 -7.90 0.56
CA CYS A 107 1.02 -8.08 -0.02
C CYS A 107 1.31 -9.56 -0.19
N VAL A 108 2.22 -9.85 -1.11
CA VAL A 108 2.85 -11.14 -1.32
C VAL A 108 4.34 -10.95 -1.11
N ALA A 109 4.94 -11.79 -0.28
CA ALA A 109 6.38 -11.79 -0.02
C ALA A 109 6.99 -13.12 -0.48
N GLN A 110 8.08 -13.05 -1.22
CA GLN A 110 8.84 -14.19 -1.70
C GLN A 110 10.30 -14.02 -1.30
N ALA A 111 10.81 -14.94 -0.48
CA ALA A 111 12.23 -15.01 -0.20
C ALA A 111 13.01 -15.32 -1.49
N ARG A 112 14.22 -14.80 -1.62
CA ARG A 112 15.15 -15.20 -2.67
C ARG A 112 16.16 -16.18 -2.12
N ASP A 113 16.40 -17.25 -2.86
CA ASP A 113 17.50 -18.16 -2.54
C ASP A 113 18.87 -17.53 -2.88
N LYS A 114 19.95 -18.22 -2.53
CA LYS A 114 21.32 -17.76 -2.82
C LYS A 114 21.62 -17.68 -4.33
N ALA A 115 20.86 -18.38 -5.18
CA ALA A 115 20.98 -18.33 -6.63
C ALA A 115 20.10 -17.23 -7.26
N GLY A 116 19.30 -16.52 -6.45
CA GLY A 116 18.42 -15.44 -6.87
C GLY A 116 17.02 -15.89 -7.28
N HIS A 117 16.65 -17.17 -7.17
CA HIS A 117 15.31 -17.64 -7.49
C HIS A 117 14.29 -17.26 -6.42
N LEU A 118 13.06 -17.00 -6.86
CA LEU A 118 11.94 -16.71 -5.97
C LEU A 118 11.42 -18.00 -5.32
N GLY A 119 11.32 -17.98 -3.99
CA GLY A 119 10.68 -19.03 -3.22
C GLY A 119 9.15 -18.98 -3.25
N THR A 120 8.53 -19.79 -2.40
CA THR A 120 7.08 -19.87 -2.28
C THR A 120 6.46 -18.54 -1.84
N PRO A 121 5.42 -18.03 -2.54
CA PRO A 121 4.75 -16.78 -2.17
C PRO A 121 3.96 -16.90 -0.87
N LEU A 122 4.31 -16.06 0.10
CA LEU A 122 3.56 -15.86 1.33
C LEU A 122 2.61 -14.67 1.17
N ARG A 123 1.30 -14.90 1.24
CA ARG A 123 0.30 -13.84 1.18
C ARG A 123 -0.05 -13.34 2.58
N SER A 124 -0.15 -12.04 2.74
CA SER A 124 -0.69 -11.46 3.97
C SER A 124 -2.20 -11.69 4.08
N ASN A 125 -2.74 -11.42 5.27
CA ASN A 125 -4.16 -11.14 5.42
C ASN A 125 -4.56 -9.96 4.52
N ILE A 126 -5.84 -9.95 4.13
CA ILE A 126 -6.43 -8.84 3.38
C ILE A 126 -6.68 -7.69 4.35
N VAL A 127 -6.25 -6.50 3.96
CA VAL A 127 -6.56 -5.25 4.65
C VAL A 127 -7.51 -4.43 3.79
N THR A 128 -8.50 -3.82 4.44
CA THR A 128 -9.41 -2.88 3.80
C THR A 128 -8.96 -1.47 4.12
N ILE A 129 -8.82 -0.64 3.10
CA ILE A 129 -8.51 0.78 3.25
C ILE A 129 -9.66 1.48 3.96
N GLY A 130 -9.34 2.28 4.97
CA GLY A 130 -10.32 2.96 5.82
C GLY A 130 -11.18 3.97 5.05
N THR A 131 -12.11 4.62 5.75
CA THR A 131 -12.91 5.72 5.20
C THR A 131 -12.47 7.08 5.73
N GLU A 132 -11.83 7.10 6.90
CA GLU A 132 -11.43 8.28 7.64
C GLU A 132 -9.94 8.61 7.45
N GLY A 133 -9.55 9.83 7.84
CA GLY A 133 -8.14 10.23 7.90
C GLY A 133 -7.43 10.26 6.55
N SER A 134 -8.15 10.50 5.45
CA SER A 134 -7.57 10.57 4.12
C SER A 134 -6.59 11.75 3.99
N ILE A 135 -5.38 11.51 3.48
CA ILE A 135 -4.41 12.61 3.21
C ILE A 135 -4.96 13.54 2.13
N CYS A 136 -5.42 12.95 1.04
CA CYS A 136 -5.99 13.70 -0.07
C CYS A 136 -7.49 13.87 0.19
N HIS A 137 -7.96 15.12 0.26
CA HIS A 137 -9.39 15.40 0.33
C HIS A 137 -10.04 14.94 -0.98
N THR A 138 -10.74 13.80 -0.94
CA THR A 138 -11.61 13.40 -2.04
C THR A 138 -13.00 13.97 -1.76
N PRO A 139 -13.53 14.84 -2.61
CA PRO A 139 -14.84 15.46 -2.40
C PRO A 139 -16.00 14.48 -2.60
N VAL A 140 -15.70 13.20 -2.86
CA VAL A 140 -16.65 12.10 -2.92
C VAL A 140 -16.83 11.55 -1.50
N THR A 141 -17.68 12.19 -0.71
CA THR A 141 -18.08 11.69 0.61
C THR A 141 -19.17 10.63 0.48
N THR A 142 -19.19 9.64 1.37
CA THR A 142 -20.21 8.58 1.39
C THR A 142 -21.61 9.21 1.53
N GLY A 143 -22.52 8.91 0.60
CA GLY A 143 -23.91 9.41 0.62
C GLY A 143 -24.15 10.74 -0.09
N THR A 144 -23.14 11.35 -0.70
CA THR A 144 -23.29 12.60 -1.48
C THR A 144 -23.19 12.29 -2.99
N ALA A 145 -24.14 12.80 -3.80
CA ALA A 145 -24.06 12.70 -5.25
C ALA A 145 -22.77 13.37 -5.74
N ARG A 146 -22.12 12.83 -6.79
CA ARG A 146 -20.87 13.38 -7.37
C ARG A 146 -21.13 14.82 -7.86
N GLY A 147 -20.88 15.81 -7.00
CA GLY A 147 -20.94 17.23 -7.35
C GLY A 147 -19.71 17.65 -8.17
N PHE A 148 -19.72 18.88 -8.69
CA PHE A 148 -18.63 19.46 -9.49
C PHE A 148 -17.23 19.32 -8.88
N GLN A 149 -17.13 19.28 -7.55
CA GLN A 149 -15.87 19.08 -6.83
C GLN A 149 -15.23 17.70 -7.12
N ALA A 150 -16.02 16.68 -7.49
CA ALA A 150 -15.58 15.30 -7.73
C ALA A 150 -15.12 14.99 -9.16
N GLN A 151 -14.97 16.01 -10.02
CA GLN A 151 -14.48 15.81 -11.39
C GLN A 151 -12.96 15.64 -11.39
N SER A 152 -12.49 14.57 -12.03
CA SER A 152 -11.08 14.39 -12.37
C SER A 152 -10.62 15.52 -13.29
N PHE A 153 -9.52 16.20 -12.96
CA PHE A 153 -8.90 17.21 -13.82
C PHE A 153 -7.54 16.74 -14.32
N ILE A 154 -7.14 17.24 -15.48
CA ILE A 154 -5.79 17.05 -16.03
C ILE A 154 -5.02 18.35 -15.79
N ALA A 155 -4.00 18.30 -14.94
CA ALA A 155 -3.07 19.41 -14.79
C ALA A 155 -2.05 19.38 -15.94
N THR A 156 -1.97 20.45 -16.71
CA THR A 156 -0.92 20.60 -17.73
C THR A 156 0.15 21.53 -17.18
N LEU A 157 1.36 21.02 -16.98
CA LEU A 157 2.50 21.85 -16.59
C LEU A 157 3.09 22.49 -17.85
N LYS A 158 3.21 23.82 -17.88
CA LYS A 158 3.90 24.56 -18.95
C LYS A 158 5.01 25.40 -18.33
N TYR A 159 6.23 25.25 -18.84
CA TYR A 159 7.31 26.15 -18.48
C TYR A 159 7.01 27.55 -19.03
N LEU A 160 6.94 28.54 -18.14
CA LEU A 160 6.77 29.94 -18.52
C LEU A 160 8.16 30.59 -18.58
N ASP A 161 8.42 31.32 -19.66
CA ASP A 161 9.67 32.09 -19.82
C ASP A 161 9.76 33.16 -18.72
N VAL A 162 10.98 33.47 -18.26
CA VAL A 162 11.25 34.57 -17.32
C VAL A 162 10.64 35.91 -17.75
N LYS A 163 10.37 36.12 -19.04
CA LYS A 163 9.70 37.31 -19.59
C LYS A 163 8.17 37.21 -19.62
N HIS A 164 7.56 36.23 -18.97
CA HIS A 164 6.11 36.04 -19.01
C HIS A 164 5.39 37.25 -18.41
N LYS A 165 4.56 37.92 -19.22
CA LYS A 165 3.95 39.21 -18.84
C LYS A 165 3.02 39.13 -17.62
N GLU A 166 2.34 37.99 -17.46
CA GLU A 166 1.33 37.79 -16.40
C GLU A 166 1.87 37.02 -15.19
N HIS A 167 3.00 36.32 -15.37
CA HIS A 167 3.64 35.50 -14.33
C HIS A 167 5.16 35.66 -14.41
N PRO A 168 5.69 36.90 -14.30
CA PRO A 168 7.13 37.11 -14.27
C PRO A 168 7.71 36.53 -12.97
N ASN A 169 8.93 35.99 -13.05
CA ASN A 169 9.69 35.57 -11.87
C ASN A 169 10.18 36.77 -11.06
#